data_AF-U4UC42-F1
#
_entry.id   AF-U4UC42-F1
#
_cell.length_a   1.000
_cell.length_b   1.000
_cell.length_c   1.000
_cell.angle_alpha   90.00
_cell.angle_beta   90.00
_cell.angle_gamma   90.00
#
_symmetry.space_group_name_H-M   'P 1'
#
loop_
_entity.id
_entity.type
_entity.pdbx_description
1 polymer ?
#
loop_
_entity_poly.entity_id
_entity_poly.type
_entity_poly.pdbx_seq_one_letter_code
_entity_poly.pdbx_strand_id
1 'polypeptide(L)'
;MPPLELDTFHDFLTRHLCTEMWKKAASYAKWNHEYHFCMRDPNIVIGLYNEGLERLSRIITDANNKEHPIFPEIFREYLPCKIPPFLPCDYRYFPSFWTSPTYEKQLKSILANLQLPKFIEKWPPENDTDLLVSISKYCTEVFKNPKDPLVRLLHILKASAEEFGFEKVTWTEAIQVIARKKLDEQTFKLPPEMESDNFETLIVVYDVNGLSEFSSTEWFYRNNPVVEGFKKIIAGKLEDETNMKRSALKRRHSIDEMIDQDELLRIMDKAEKMLRSPKNFRADTKIQIEALNRSLQDLEDSINVVKIMDDRNLLHKFLEQ
;
A
#
# COMPACT_ATOMS: atom_id res chain seq x y z
N MET A 1 -35.60 24.56 5.07
CA MET A 1 -34.28 25.21 5.13
C MET A 1 -33.26 24.11 5.44
N PRO A 2 -32.05 24.18 4.86
CA PRO A 2 -31.01 23.22 5.17
C PRO A 2 -30.72 23.23 6.68
N PRO A 3 -30.54 22.06 7.33
CA PRO A 3 -30.12 21.98 8.72
C PRO A 3 -28.69 22.52 8.81
N LEU A 4 -28.54 23.74 9.30
CA LEU A 4 -27.23 24.36 9.49
C LEU A 4 -26.70 24.07 10.89
N GLU A 5 -25.41 23.74 10.94
CA GLU A 5 -24.67 23.55 12.17
C GLU A 5 -23.44 24.46 12.22
N LEU A 6 -23.08 24.86 13.43
CA LEU A 6 -21.90 25.66 13.74
C LEU A 6 -20.90 24.81 14.52
N ASP A 7 -19.65 24.78 14.07
CA ASP A 7 -18.53 24.12 14.75
C ASP A 7 -17.30 25.05 14.76
N THR A 8 -16.29 24.73 15.58
CA THR A 8 -15.00 25.44 15.46
C THR A 8 -14.36 25.08 14.13
N PHE A 9 -13.72 26.06 13.48
CA PHE A 9 -13.13 25.83 12.17
C PHE A 9 -11.97 24.82 12.25
N HIS A 10 -11.19 24.89 13.33
CA HIS A 10 -10.11 23.95 13.59
C HIS A 10 -10.61 22.51 13.75
N ASP A 11 -11.64 22.28 14.58
CA ASP A 11 -12.11 20.92 14.87
C ASP A 11 -12.85 20.33 13.69
N PHE A 12 -13.59 21.15 12.95
CA PHE A 12 -14.21 20.77 11.69
C PHE A 12 -13.17 20.21 10.70
N LEU A 13 -12.08 20.95 10.44
CA LEU A 13 -11.02 20.50 9.54
C LEU A 13 -10.27 19.29 10.10
N THR A 14 -9.99 19.27 11.40
CA THR A 14 -9.33 18.12 12.05
C THR A 14 -10.14 16.84 11.88
N ARG A 15 -11.47 16.92 12.08
CA ARG A 15 -12.37 15.78 11.98
C ARG A 15 -12.52 15.32 10.54
N HIS A 16 -12.88 16.22 9.63
CA HIS A 16 -13.30 15.84 8.28
C HIS A 16 -12.14 15.73 7.28
N LEU A 17 -11.11 16.58 7.38
CA LEU A 17 -9.99 16.58 6.44
C LEU A 17 -8.80 15.74 6.95
N CYS A 18 -8.52 15.76 8.25
CA CYS A 18 -7.33 15.10 8.81
C CYS A 18 -7.59 13.68 9.32
N THR A 19 -8.83 13.30 9.63
CA THR A 19 -9.12 12.05 10.34
C THR A 19 -10.11 11.14 9.59
N GLU A 20 -11.37 11.55 9.49
CA GLU A 20 -12.46 10.68 9.04
C GLU A 20 -12.31 10.25 7.57
N MET A 21 -11.86 11.17 6.71
CA MET A 21 -11.58 10.87 5.30
C MET A 21 -10.53 9.75 5.15
N TRP A 22 -9.46 9.80 5.94
CA TRP A 22 -8.36 8.84 5.84
C TRP A 22 -8.66 7.51 6.52
N LYS A 23 -9.43 7.51 7.61
CA LYS A 23 -9.98 6.27 8.19
C LYS A 23 -10.83 5.52 7.17
N LYS A 24 -11.69 6.24 6.44
CA LYS A 24 -12.49 5.68 5.36
C LYS A 24 -11.60 5.16 4.23
N ALA A 25 -10.69 5.98 3.71
CA ALA A 25 -9.76 5.57 2.65
C ALA A 25 -8.97 4.31 3.03
N ALA A 26 -8.41 4.26 4.24
CA ALA A 26 -7.70 3.09 4.76
C ALA A 26 -8.62 1.86 4.89
N SER A 27 -9.86 2.03 5.34
CA SER A 27 -10.85 0.96 5.40
C SER A 27 -11.16 0.39 4.01
N TYR A 28 -11.40 1.25 3.01
CA TYR A 28 -11.65 0.82 1.63
C TYR A 28 -10.43 0.16 0.98
N ALA A 29 -9.22 0.66 1.25
CA ALA A 29 -7.98 0.07 0.76
C ALA A 29 -7.76 -1.37 1.24
N LYS A 30 -8.30 -1.76 2.41
CA LYS A 30 -8.22 -3.16 2.88
C LYS A 30 -8.96 -4.15 1.97
N TRP A 31 -10.04 -3.71 1.33
CA TRP A 31 -10.92 -4.57 0.52
C TRP A 31 -10.71 -4.42 -0.98
N ASN A 32 -10.06 -3.33 -1.43
CA ASN A 32 -9.81 -3.06 -2.84
C ASN A 32 -8.30 -2.93 -3.10
N HIS A 33 -7.71 -3.97 -3.69
CA HIS A 33 -6.27 -4.04 -3.98
C HIS A 33 -5.79 -2.96 -4.95
N GLU A 34 -6.61 -2.60 -5.94
CA GLU A 34 -6.25 -1.55 -6.90
C GLU A 34 -6.19 -0.19 -6.22
N TYR A 35 -7.19 0.11 -5.37
CA TYR A 35 -7.22 1.33 -4.58
C TYR A 35 -6.08 1.39 -3.57
N HIS A 36 -5.77 0.27 -2.91
CA HIS A 36 -4.60 0.16 -2.05
C HIS A 36 -3.30 0.51 -2.78
N PHE A 37 -3.16 0.07 -4.03
CA PHE A 37 -1.99 0.41 -4.84
C PHE A 37 -1.95 1.91 -5.15
N CYS A 38 -3.09 2.54 -5.45
CA CYS A 38 -3.16 4.00 -5.61
C CYS A 38 -2.67 4.75 -4.36
N MET A 39 -2.92 4.22 -3.15
CA MET A 39 -2.48 4.86 -1.90
C MET A 39 -0.96 4.83 -1.68
N ARG A 40 -0.20 4.14 -2.53
CA ARG A 40 1.27 4.14 -2.48
C ARG A 40 1.89 5.34 -3.18
N ASP A 41 1.16 5.95 -4.11
CA ASP A 41 1.64 7.12 -4.84
C ASP A 41 1.37 8.40 -4.04
N PRO A 42 2.40 9.16 -3.64
CA PRO A 42 2.22 10.39 -2.86
C PRO A 42 1.35 11.42 -3.57
N ASN A 43 1.47 11.55 -4.89
CA ASN A 43 0.74 12.58 -5.65
C ASN A 43 -0.74 12.25 -5.78
N ILE A 44 -1.12 10.98 -5.81
CA ILE A 44 -2.54 10.58 -5.75
C ILE A 44 -3.11 10.95 -4.37
N VAL A 45 -2.39 10.61 -3.31
CA VAL A 45 -2.84 10.89 -1.94
C VAL A 45 -2.91 12.40 -1.67
N ILE A 46 -1.93 13.18 -2.11
CA ILE A 46 -1.94 14.65 -2.05
C ILE A 46 -3.09 15.22 -2.90
N GLY A 47 -3.32 14.67 -4.09
CA GLY A 47 -4.43 15.06 -4.96
C GLY A 47 -5.79 14.86 -4.29
N LEU A 48 -6.00 13.70 -3.65
CA LEU A 48 -7.21 13.40 -2.89
C LEU A 48 -7.39 14.34 -1.70
N TYR A 49 -6.30 14.65 -0.98
CA TYR A 49 -6.34 15.65 0.09
C TYR A 49 -6.82 17.01 -0.43
N ASN A 50 -6.21 17.51 -1.51
CA ASN A 50 -6.53 18.81 -2.08
C ASN A 50 -7.95 18.86 -2.65
N GLU A 51 -8.44 17.77 -3.26
CA GLU A 51 -9.84 17.67 -3.70
C GLU A 51 -10.80 17.66 -2.50
N GLY A 52 -10.46 16.94 -1.42
CA GLY A 52 -11.25 16.95 -0.19
C GLY A 52 -11.35 18.33 0.42
N LEU A 53 -10.23 19.06 0.47
CA LEU A 53 -10.15 20.45 0.91
C LEU A 53 -11.01 21.36 0.03
N GLU A 54 -10.99 21.19 -1.29
CA GLU A 54 -11.83 21.97 -2.21
C GLU A 54 -13.32 21.70 -2.00
N ARG A 55 -13.71 20.44 -1.82
CA ARG A 55 -15.11 20.06 -1.54
C ARG A 55 -15.59 20.63 -0.21
N LEU A 56 -14.80 20.52 0.85
CA LEU A 56 -15.11 21.13 2.15
C LEU A 56 -15.17 22.67 2.06
N SER A 57 -14.29 23.29 1.29
CA SER A 57 -14.32 24.73 1.02
C SER A 57 -15.64 25.16 0.37
N ARG A 58 -16.16 24.40 -0.60
CA ARG A 58 -17.46 24.66 -1.22
C ARG A 58 -18.60 24.56 -0.20
N ILE A 59 -18.57 23.57 0.69
CA ILE A 59 -19.59 23.42 1.75
C ILE A 59 -19.57 24.59 2.73
N ILE A 60 -18.39 25.02 3.18
CA ILE A 60 -18.24 26.14 4.12
C ILE A 60 -18.67 27.46 3.48
N THR A 61 -18.37 27.65 2.19
CA THR A 61 -18.59 28.91 1.47
C THR A 61 -19.87 28.94 0.64
N ASP A 62 -20.77 27.96 0.82
CA ASP A 62 -22.02 27.91 0.07
C ASP A 62 -22.88 29.15 0.38
N ALA A 63 -23.29 29.84 -0.69
CA ALA A 63 -24.15 31.02 -0.60
C ALA A 63 -25.52 30.67 -0.02
N ASN A 64 -26.01 29.45 -0.25
CA ASN A 64 -27.30 28.98 0.28
C ASN A 64 -27.32 28.97 1.80
N ASN A 65 -26.17 28.76 2.45
CA ASN A 65 -26.08 28.80 3.91
C ASN A 65 -26.49 30.19 4.42
N LYS A 66 -26.09 31.26 3.71
CA LYS A 66 -26.33 32.66 4.12
C LYS A 66 -27.77 33.12 3.96
N GLU A 67 -28.61 32.37 3.25
CA GLU A 67 -30.04 32.68 3.11
C GLU A 67 -30.84 32.33 4.38
N HIS A 68 -30.19 31.69 5.37
CA HIS A 68 -30.83 31.36 6.63
C HIS A 68 -31.18 32.63 7.43
N PRO A 69 -32.41 32.75 7.96
CA PRO A 69 -32.80 33.89 8.77
C PRO A 69 -31.94 33.98 10.03
N ILE A 70 -31.55 35.20 10.38
CA ILE A 70 -30.84 35.49 11.62
C ILE A 70 -31.80 35.27 12.78
N PHE A 71 -31.34 34.55 13.81
CA PHE A 71 -32.13 34.35 15.02
C PHE A 71 -32.43 35.69 15.70
N PRO A 72 -33.70 36.03 16.02
CA PRO A 72 -34.03 37.34 16.54
C PRO A 72 -33.34 37.65 17.87
N GLU A 73 -32.72 38.83 17.97
CA GLU A 73 -31.93 39.23 19.14
C GLU A 73 -32.74 39.20 20.45
N ILE A 74 -34.02 39.56 20.36
CA ILE A 74 -34.97 39.57 21.48
C ILE A 74 -35.09 38.19 22.14
N PHE A 75 -34.88 37.11 21.39
CA PHE A 75 -34.97 35.76 21.94
C PHE A 75 -33.63 35.21 22.46
N ARG A 76 -32.51 35.91 22.22
CA ARG A 76 -31.18 35.45 22.67
C ARG A 76 -31.01 35.47 24.18
N GLU A 77 -31.68 36.40 24.87
CA GLU A 77 -31.65 36.49 26.34
C GLU A 77 -32.30 35.28 27.04
N TYR A 78 -33.17 34.55 26.32
CA TYR A 78 -33.85 33.34 26.82
C TYR A 78 -33.10 32.04 26.47
N LEU A 79 -31.96 32.12 25.79
CA LEU A 79 -31.17 30.93 25.50
C LEU A 79 -30.47 30.43 26.77
N PRO A 80 -30.43 29.11 27.03
CA PRO A 80 -29.89 28.54 28.28
C PRO A 80 -28.44 28.93 28.57
N CYS A 81 -27.66 29.15 27.52
CA CYS A 81 -26.28 29.64 27.55
C CYS A 81 -26.06 30.54 26.33
N LYS A 82 -25.11 31.48 26.39
CA LYS A 82 -24.73 32.25 25.20
C LYS A 82 -24.07 31.38 24.13
N ILE A 83 -23.29 30.38 24.53
CA ILE A 83 -22.83 29.25 23.71
C ILE A 83 -22.87 27.97 24.56
N PRO A 84 -23.41 26.84 24.04
CA PRO A 84 -23.39 25.56 24.72
C PRO A 84 -21.97 25.02 24.94
N PRO A 85 -21.71 24.27 26.03
CA PRO A 85 -20.40 23.64 26.25
C PRO A 85 -20.08 22.50 25.26
N PHE A 86 -21.01 22.19 24.35
CA PHE A 86 -20.85 21.18 23.31
C PHE A 86 -21.12 21.80 21.94
N LEU A 87 -20.16 21.66 21.02
CA LEU A 87 -20.30 21.94 19.59
C LEU A 87 -20.44 20.59 18.85
N PRO A 88 -21.16 20.52 17.71
CA PRO A 88 -21.78 21.63 16.98
C PRO A 88 -23.09 22.16 17.59
N CYS A 89 -23.47 23.38 17.19
CA CYS A 89 -24.68 24.08 17.64
C CYS A 89 -25.57 24.51 16.47
N ASP A 90 -26.85 24.75 16.74
CA ASP A 90 -27.80 25.18 15.72
C ASP A 90 -27.81 26.71 15.48
N TYR A 91 -28.65 27.12 14.52
CA TYR A 91 -28.78 28.51 14.05
C TYR A 91 -29.08 29.55 15.13
N ARG A 92 -29.57 29.13 16.30
CA ARG A 92 -29.87 30.05 17.42
C ARG A 92 -28.60 30.69 17.99
N TYR A 93 -27.47 30.02 17.81
CA TYR A 93 -26.17 30.43 18.36
C TYR A 93 -25.24 31.04 17.31
N PHE A 94 -25.71 31.26 16.07
CA PHE A 94 -24.86 31.80 15.01
C PHE A 94 -24.51 33.27 15.31
N PRO A 95 -23.21 33.63 15.34
CA PRO A 95 -22.81 35.00 15.63
C PRO A 95 -23.19 35.92 14.49
N SER A 96 -23.43 37.21 14.70
CA SER A 96 -23.85 38.14 13.64
C SER A 96 -22.82 38.32 12.51
N PHE A 97 -21.52 38.13 12.79
CA PHE A 97 -20.44 38.36 11.83
C PHE A 97 -20.25 37.22 10.81
N TRP A 98 -20.87 36.05 10.98
CA TRP A 98 -20.58 34.85 10.17
C TRP A 98 -20.87 35.00 8.67
N THR A 99 -21.82 35.86 8.29
CA THR A 99 -22.15 36.18 6.89
C THR A 99 -21.27 37.29 6.31
N SER A 100 -20.40 37.90 7.12
CA SER A 100 -19.55 39.02 6.71
C SER A 100 -18.62 38.61 5.56
N PRO A 101 -18.57 39.39 4.46
CA PRO A 101 -17.63 39.14 3.37
C PRO A 101 -16.17 39.14 3.81
N THR A 102 -15.82 39.95 4.82
CA THR A 102 -14.46 40.01 5.37
C THR A 102 -14.12 38.71 6.10
N TYR A 103 -15.07 38.18 6.88
CA TYR A 103 -14.92 36.90 7.59
C TYR A 103 -14.77 35.73 6.61
N GLU A 104 -15.60 35.68 5.58
CA GLU A 104 -15.51 34.67 4.53
C GLU A 104 -14.15 34.70 3.80
N LYS A 105 -13.60 35.89 3.52
CA LYS A 105 -12.26 36.02 2.92
C LYS A 105 -11.17 35.43 3.83
N GLN A 106 -11.29 35.60 5.15
CA GLN A 106 -10.35 35.02 6.10
C GLN A 106 -10.41 33.48 6.08
N LEU A 107 -11.62 32.90 6.09
CA LEU A 107 -11.80 31.45 5.96
C LEU A 107 -11.18 30.93 4.65
N LYS A 108 -11.48 31.58 3.52
CA LYS A 108 -10.92 31.23 2.21
C LYS A 108 -9.39 31.33 2.17
N SER A 109 -8.81 32.34 2.82
CA SER A 109 -7.35 32.49 2.90
C SER A 109 -6.71 31.33 3.66
N ILE A 110 -7.31 30.89 4.78
CA ILE A 110 -6.81 29.73 5.52
C ILE A 110 -6.95 28.46 4.68
N LEU A 111 -8.09 28.23 4.04
CA LEU A 111 -8.31 27.08 3.16
C LEU A 111 -7.29 27.04 2.01
N ALA A 112 -6.98 28.19 1.41
CA ALA A 112 -5.96 28.27 0.36
C ALA A 112 -4.56 27.92 0.89
N ASN A 113 -4.20 28.37 2.09
CA ASN A 113 -2.91 28.08 2.72
C ASN A 113 -2.75 26.60 3.13
N LEU A 114 -3.85 25.87 3.26
CA LEU A 114 -3.85 24.44 3.57
C LEU A 114 -3.62 23.55 2.35
N GLN A 115 -3.65 24.09 1.13
CA GLN A 115 -3.36 23.32 -0.08
C GLN A 115 -1.91 22.81 -0.05
N LEU A 116 -1.74 21.55 -0.46
CA LEU A 116 -0.44 20.89 -0.47
C LEU A 116 0.16 20.92 -1.88
N PRO A 117 1.47 21.22 -2.02
CA PRO A 117 2.19 21.08 -3.26
C PRO A 117 2.33 19.60 -3.64
N LYS A 118 2.55 19.37 -4.94
CA LYS A 118 2.83 18.02 -5.47
C LYS A 118 4.17 17.52 -4.96
N PHE A 119 4.28 16.21 -4.81
CA PHE A 119 5.53 15.54 -4.50
C PHE A 119 6.35 15.36 -5.79
N ILE A 120 7.50 16.05 -5.88
CA ILE A 120 8.32 16.11 -7.10
C ILE A 120 9.34 14.96 -7.18
N GLU A 121 9.81 14.49 -6.03
CA GLU A 121 10.88 13.51 -5.95
C GLU A 121 10.44 12.12 -6.43
N LYS A 122 11.41 11.28 -6.84
CA LYS A 122 11.14 9.91 -7.27
C LYS A 122 10.56 9.10 -6.11
N TRP A 123 9.47 8.40 -6.36
CA TRP A 123 8.85 7.47 -5.42
C TRP A 123 8.58 6.13 -6.11
N PRO A 124 8.80 4.98 -5.44
CA PRO A 124 9.37 4.80 -4.10
C PRO A 124 10.90 5.03 -4.05
N PRO A 125 11.46 5.28 -2.85
CA PRO A 125 12.91 5.45 -2.67
C PRO A 125 13.64 4.10 -2.73
N GLU A 126 14.91 4.10 -3.13
CA GLU A 126 15.73 2.89 -3.26
C GLU A 126 16.38 2.49 -1.93
N ASN A 127 16.63 3.47 -1.05
CA ASN A 127 17.26 3.27 0.25
C ASN A 127 16.84 4.36 1.27
N ASP A 128 17.24 4.17 2.53
CA ASP A 128 16.98 5.11 3.63
C ASP A 128 17.48 6.54 3.38
N THR A 129 18.61 6.69 2.69
CA THR A 129 19.20 8.00 2.39
C THR A 129 18.33 8.75 1.39
N ASP A 130 17.84 8.06 0.36
CA ASP A 130 16.94 8.65 -0.62
C ASP A 130 15.61 9.04 0.03
N LEU A 131 15.05 8.19 0.90
CA LEU A 131 13.87 8.53 1.68
C LEU A 131 14.09 9.82 2.49
N LEU A 132 15.21 9.90 3.22
CA LEU A 132 15.55 11.07 4.03
C LEU A 132 15.62 12.34 3.18
N VAL A 133 16.32 12.30 2.05
CA VAL A 133 16.48 13.45 1.15
C VAL A 133 15.13 13.87 0.56
N SER A 134 14.36 12.93 0.04
CA SER A 134 13.08 13.23 -0.62
C SER A 134 12.05 13.80 0.35
N ILE A 135 11.91 13.22 1.55
CA ILE A 135 10.99 13.73 2.57
C ILE A 135 11.49 15.05 3.16
N SER A 136 12.80 15.23 3.34
CA SER A 136 13.35 16.50 3.81
C SER A 136 13.02 17.64 2.85
N LYS A 137 13.23 17.45 1.54
CA LYS A 137 12.89 18.45 0.53
C LYS A 137 11.40 18.78 0.54
N TYR A 138 10.55 17.77 0.57
CA TYR A 138 9.10 17.99 0.62
C TYR A 138 8.67 18.74 1.88
N CYS A 139 9.18 18.37 3.06
CA CYS A 139 8.90 19.07 4.31
C CYS A 139 9.33 20.54 4.27
N THR A 140 10.48 20.86 3.66
CA THR A 140 10.93 22.25 3.53
C THR A 140 10.07 23.09 2.59
N GLU A 141 9.37 22.46 1.65
CA GLU A 141 8.42 23.15 0.77
C GLU A 141 7.06 23.35 1.45
N VAL A 142 6.63 22.37 2.24
CA VAL A 142 5.30 22.36 2.87
C VAL A 142 5.24 23.17 4.15
N PHE A 143 6.25 23.08 5.02
CA PHE A 143 6.18 23.60 6.39
C PHE A 143 7.10 24.79 6.61
N LYS A 144 6.68 25.72 7.48
CA LYS A 144 7.57 26.78 7.99
C LYS A 144 8.63 26.20 8.93
N ASN A 145 8.23 25.21 9.75
CA ASN A 145 9.11 24.55 10.71
C ASN A 145 9.20 23.03 10.42
N PRO A 146 10.10 22.60 9.51
CA PRO A 146 10.08 21.24 8.98
C PRO A 146 10.59 20.15 9.93
N LYS A 147 11.27 20.50 11.04
CA LYS A 147 11.98 19.53 11.90
C LYS A 147 11.07 18.47 12.52
N ASP A 148 10.00 18.86 13.21
CA ASP A 148 9.08 17.91 13.86
C ASP A 148 8.26 17.09 12.84
N PRO A 149 7.67 17.69 11.78
CA PRO A 149 7.02 16.92 10.72
C PRO A 149 7.96 15.92 10.04
N LEU A 150 9.20 16.30 9.75
CA LEU A 150 10.21 15.43 9.14
C LEU A 150 10.47 14.18 9.98
N VAL A 151 10.74 14.34 11.27
CA VAL A 151 11.04 13.19 12.17
C VAL A 151 9.85 12.23 12.22
N ARG A 152 8.62 12.74 12.33
CA ARG A 152 7.41 11.92 12.39
C ARG A 152 7.15 11.18 11.08
N LEU A 153 7.31 11.86 9.94
CA LEU A 153 7.10 11.25 8.62
C LEU A 153 8.12 10.15 8.34
N LEU A 154 9.40 10.40 8.64
CA LEU A 154 10.44 9.39 8.49
C LEU A 154 10.16 8.17 9.37
N HIS A 155 9.74 8.38 10.62
CA HIS A 155 9.40 7.27 11.52
C HIS A 155 8.29 6.38 10.95
N ILE A 156 7.19 6.97 10.48
CA ILE A 156 6.04 6.24 9.93
C ILE A 156 6.43 5.50 8.64
N LEU A 157 7.05 6.21 7.70
CA LEU A 157 7.41 5.64 6.40
C LEU A 157 8.48 4.55 6.53
N LYS A 158 9.46 4.74 7.44
CA LYS A 158 10.51 3.76 7.70
C LYS A 158 9.95 2.51 8.40
N ALA A 159 9.10 2.67 9.41
CA ALA A 159 8.45 1.52 10.06
C ALA A 159 7.65 0.68 9.05
N SER A 160 6.89 1.33 8.16
CA SER A 160 6.17 0.65 7.08
C SER A 160 7.12 -0.02 6.06
N ALA A 161 8.23 0.63 5.72
CA ALA A 161 9.23 0.08 4.80
C ALA A 161 9.98 -1.13 5.39
N GLU A 162 10.27 -1.13 6.69
CA GLU A 162 10.90 -2.26 7.38
C GLU A 162 9.99 -3.50 7.39
N GLU A 163 8.68 -3.31 7.50
CA GLU A 163 7.71 -4.41 7.51
C GLU A 163 7.39 -4.94 6.10
N PHE A 164 7.26 -4.05 5.10
CA PHE A 164 6.71 -4.42 3.78
C PHE A 164 7.62 -4.14 2.58
N GLY A 165 8.70 -3.39 2.77
CA GLY A 165 9.55 -2.83 1.71
C GLY A 165 9.02 -1.51 1.14
N PHE A 166 9.91 -0.66 0.63
CA PHE A 166 9.58 0.68 0.11
C PHE A 166 8.48 0.68 -0.97
N GLU A 167 8.47 -0.35 -1.83
CA GLU A 167 7.48 -0.54 -2.92
C GLU A 167 6.04 -0.74 -2.44
N LYS A 168 5.84 -1.05 -1.15
CA LYS A 168 4.53 -1.33 -0.57
C LYS A 168 4.04 -0.27 0.40
N VAL A 169 4.89 0.71 0.73
CA VAL A 169 4.57 1.79 1.68
C VAL A 169 3.42 2.65 1.13
N THR A 170 2.38 2.80 1.94
CA THR A 170 1.23 3.68 1.65
C THR A 170 1.39 5.03 2.32
N TRP A 171 0.91 6.09 1.66
CA TRP A 171 0.99 7.47 2.14
C TRP A 171 -0.21 7.91 2.99
N THR A 172 -1.15 7.02 3.29
CA THR A 172 -2.38 7.33 4.04
C THR A 172 -2.14 7.82 5.47
N GLU A 173 -1.11 7.32 6.15
CA GLU A 173 -0.74 7.81 7.48
C GLU A 173 0.14 9.05 7.41
N ALA A 174 1.06 9.09 6.44
CA ALA A 174 1.91 10.24 6.17
C ALA A 174 1.08 11.51 5.90
N ILE A 175 0.05 11.40 5.07
CA ILE A 175 -0.82 12.55 4.75
C ILE A 175 -1.64 13.02 5.95
N GLN A 176 -2.04 12.14 6.87
CA GLN A 176 -2.72 12.54 8.11
C GLN A 176 -1.80 13.38 8.98
N VAL A 177 -0.52 12.99 9.10
CA VAL A 177 0.49 13.78 9.81
C VAL A 177 0.73 15.11 9.12
N ILE A 178 0.86 15.11 7.79
CA ILE A 178 1.07 16.34 7.01
C ILE A 178 -0.11 17.29 7.21
N ALA A 179 -1.33 16.82 7.01
CA ALA A 179 -2.56 17.58 7.16
C ALA A 179 -2.65 18.21 8.56
N ARG A 180 -2.44 17.39 9.61
CA ARG A 180 -2.52 17.87 10.99
C ARG A 180 -1.46 18.91 11.30
N LYS A 181 -0.21 18.67 10.91
CA LYS A 181 0.88 19.64 11.14
C LYS A 181 0.69 20.92 10.35
N LYS A 182 0.15 20.84 9.13
CA LYS A 182 -0.15 22.00 8.31
C LYS A 182 -1.28 22.83 8.91
N LEU A 183 -2.26 22.17 9.54
CA LEU A 183 -3.33 22.79 10.31
C LEU A 183 -2.79 23.50 11.56
N ASP A 184 -1.89 22.85 12.32
CA ASP A 184 -1.27 23.42 13.52
C ASP A 184 -0.46 24.71 13.23
N GLU A 185 0.08 24.87 12.00
CA GLU A 185 0.78 26.10 11.58
C GLU A 185 -0.15 27.28 11.26
N GLN A 186 -1.47 27.06 11.19
CA GLN A 186 -2.46 28.10 10.93
C GLN A 186 -2.93 28.78 12.22
N THR A 187 -3.32 30.04 12.11
CA THR A 187 -3.94 30.79 13.21
C THR A 187 -5.45 30.80 13.05
N PHE A 188 -6.16 30.18 14.00
CA PHE A 188 -7.63 30.14 14.05
C PHE A 188 -8.22 31.15 15.03
N LYS A 189 -7.47 32.17 15.45
CA LYS A 189 -7.99 33.23 16.32
C LYS A 189 -8.89 34.17 15.53
N LEU A 190 -9.96 34.64 16.15
CA LEU A 190 -10.78 35.71 15.61
C LEU A 190 -9.98 37.03 15.62
N PRO A 191 -10.18 37.91 14.63
CA PRO A 191 -9.67 39.28 14.70
C PRO A 191 -10.33 40.03 15.87
N PRO A 192 -9.63 40.94 16.58
CA PRO A 192 -10.19 41.68 17.71
C PRO A 192 -11.47 42.47 17.39
N GLU A 193 -11.62 42.89 16.13
CA GLU A 193 -12.80 43.61 15.63
C GLU A 193 -14.06 42.73 15.52
N MET A 194 -13.89 41.41 15.50
CA MET A 194 -14.94 40.41 15.38
C MET A 194 -15.02 39.49 16.60
N GLU A 195 -14.07 39.63 17.53
CA GLU A 195 -14.17 39.00 18.84
C GLU A 195 -15.46 39.48 19.51
N SER A 196 -16.24 38.51 19.97
CA SER A 196 -17.40 38.77 20.81
C SER A 196 -17.15 38.05 22.13
N ASP A 197 -17.84 38.46 23.19
CA ASP A 197 -17.75 37.84 24.52
C ASP A 197 -17.87 36.30 24.52
N ASN A 198 -18.39 35.72 23.43
CA ASN A 198 -18.65 34.30 23.32
C ASN A 198 -17.70 33.57 22.35
N PHE A 199 -17.04 34.25 21.40
CA PHE A 199 -16.22 33.59 20.37
C PHE A 199 -14.81 34.17 20.34
N GLU A 200 -13.82 33.31 20.61
CA GLU A 200 -12.38 33.65 20.54
C GLU A 200 -11.69 33.03 19.30
N THR A 201 -12.31 32.01 18.70
CA THR A 201 -11.77 31.27 17.56
C THR A 201 -12.69 31.32 16.35
N LEU A 202 -12.11 31.18 15.17
CA LEU A 202 -12.83 31.03 13.91
C LEU A 202 -13.77 29.82 14.00
N ILE A 203 -14.98 30.04 13.51
CA ILE A 203 -16.06 29.06 13.40
C ILE A 203 -16.42 28.82 11.93
N VAL A 204 -17.10 27.72 11.68
CA VAL A 204 -17.74 27.43 10.39
C VAL A 204 -19.20 27.13 10.60
N VAL A 205 -20.03 27.64 9.69
CA VAL A 205 -21.43 27.28 9.56
C VAL A 205 -21.57 26.49 8.27
N TYR A 206 -22.16 25.31 8.35
CA TYR A 206 -22.28 24.41 7.20
C TYR A 206 -23.62 23.68 7.19
N ASP A 207 -24.07 23.30 5.99
CA ASP A 207 -25.20 22.41 5.81
C ASP A 207 -24.81 20.97 6.15
N VAL A 208 -25.55 20.39 7.10
CA VAL A 208 -25.35 19.00 7.55
C VAL A 208 -25.58 18.02 6.40
N ASN A 209 -26.51 18.32 5.47
CA ASN A 209 -26.74 17.45 4.33
C ASN A 209 -25.55 17.46 3.37
N GLY A 210 -25.02 18.64 3.03
CA GLY A 210 -23.80 18.76 2.24
C GLY A 210 -22.59 18.05 2.86
N LEU A 211 -22.42 18.15 4.19
CA LEU A 211 -21.36 17.42 4.91
C LEU A 211 -21.59 15.90 4.92
N SER A 212 -22.85 15.47 5.08
CA SER A 212 -23.23 14.07 5.00
C SER A 212 -22.95 13.51 3.61
N GLU A 213 -23.29 14.24 2.55
CA GLU A 213 -23.00 13.87 1.17
C GLU A 213 -21.49 13.79 0.92
N PHE A 214 -20.71 14.75 1.39
CA PHE A 214 -19.24 14.68 1.35
C PHE A 214 -18.71 13.40 2.00
N SER A 215 -19.33 13.02 3.11
CA SER A 215 -18.93 11.86 3.91
C SER A 215 -19.39 10.52 3.33
N SER A 216 -20.55 10.47 2.66
CA SER A 216 -21.14 9.25 2.11
C SER A 216 -20.73 8.98 0.68
N THR A 217 -20.38 10.02 -0.08
CA THR A 217 -20.11 9.89 -1.52
C THR A 217 -18.75 9.29 -1.80
N GLU A 218 -18.70 8.47 -2.85
CA GLU A 218 -17.54 7.66 -3.28
C GLU A 218 -16.47 8.45 -4.04
N TRP A 219 -16.44 9.77 -3.84
CA TRP A 219 -15.63 10.70 -4.63
C TRP A 219 -14.13 10.51 -4.47
N PHE A 220 -13.70 9.90 -3.36
CA PHE A 220 -12.30 9.61 -3.06
C PHE A 220 -11.83 8.27 -3.63
N TYR A 221 -12.71 7.47 -4.27
CA TYR A 221 -12.34 6.15 -4.79
C TYR A 221 -12.97 5.75 -6.15
N ARG A 222 -14.31 5.72 -6.29
CA ARG A 222 -14.99 5.18 -7.50
C ARG A 222 -15.20 6.23 -8.57
N ASN A 223 -15.53 7.44 -8.13
CA ASN A 223 -15.85 8.55 -9.01
C ASN A 223 -14.66 9.51 -9.19
N ASN A 224 -13.47 9.12 -8.70
CA ASN A 224 -12.29 9.94 -8.83
C ASN A 224 -11.57 9.64 -10.16
N PRO A 225 -11.51 10.60 -11.11
CA PRO A 225 -10.91 10.35 -12.42
C PRO A 225 -9.40 10.07 -12.34
N VAL A 226 -8.71 10.59 -11.32
CA VAL A 226 -7.28 10.36 -11.10
C VAL A 226 -7.05 8.93 -10.63
N VAL A 227 -7.86 8.47 -9.66
CA VAL A 227 -7.79 7.09 -9.15
C VAL A 227 -8.18 6.10 -10.25
N GLU A 228 -9.28 6.32 -10.97
CA GLU A 228 -9.71 5.46 -12.07
C GLU A 228 -8.70 5.42 -13.23
N GLY A 229 -8.11 6.57 -13.57
CA GLY A 229 -7.01 6.63 -14.54
C GLY A 229 -5.82 5.80 -14.10
N PHE A 230 -5.44 5.89 -12.82
CA PHE A 230 -4.31 5.14 -12.28
C PHE A 230 -4.60 3.63 -12.17
N LYS A 231 -5.81 3.24 -11.77
CA LYS A 231 -6.26 1.84 -11.79
C LYS A 231 -6.10 1.22 -13.18
N LYS A 232 -6.52 1.94 -14.24
CA LYS A 232 -6.36 1.47 -15.63
C LYS A 232 -4.89 1.30 -16.02
N ILE A 233 -4.02 2.21 -15.59
CA ILE A 233 -2.57 2.11 -15.84
C ILE A 233 -1.98 0.89 -15.13
N ILE A 234 -2.37 0.64 -13.88
CA ILE A 234 -1.89 -0.51 -13.09
C ILE A 234 -2.42 -1.82 -13.68
N ALA A 235 -3.71 -1.88 -14.03
CA ALA A 235 -4.31 -3.04 -14.69
C ALA A 235 -3.55 -3.38 -15.98
N GLY A 236 -3.25 -2.37 -16.81
CA GLY A 236 -2.42 -2.54 -18.00
C GLY A 236 -1.01 -3.07 -17.68
N LYS A 237 -0.32 -2.53 -16.66
CA LYS A 237 1.00 -3.01 -16.25
C LYS A 237 0.99 -4.44 -15.70
N LEU A 238 -0.04 -4.82 -14.95
CA LEU A 238 -0.24 -6.19 -14.46
C LEU A 238 -0.55 -7.17 -15.60
N GLU A 239 -1.35 -6.75 -16.58
CA GLU A 239 -1.61 -7.53 -17.80
C GLU A 239 -0.34 -7.69 -18.64
N ASP A 240 0.46 -6.64 -18.79
CA ASP A 240 1.73 -6.68 -19.51
C ASP A 240 2.77 -7.56 -18.81
N GLU A 241 2.89 -7.49 -17.48
CA GLU A 241 3.76 -8.37 -16.69
C GLU A 241 3.32 -9.84 -16.75
N THR A 242 2.01 -10.11 -16.67
CA THR A 242 1.49 -11.48 -16.79
C THR A 242 1.67 -12.02 -18.20
N ASN A 243 1.54 -11.19 -19.23
CA ASN A 243 1.82 -11.54 -20.61
C ASN A 243 3.33 -11.71 -20.88
N MET A 244 4.20 -10.90 -20.28
CA MET A 244 5.65 -11.09 -20.30
C MET A 244 6.07 -12.38 -19.59
N LYS A 245 5.51 -12.68 -18.42
CA LYS A 245 5.76 -13.95 -17.71
C LYS A 245 5.25 -15.14 -18.51
N ARG A 246 4.07 -15.06 -19.12
CA ARG A 246 3.53 -16.12 -20.01
C ARG A 246 4.37 -16.29 -21.27
N SER A 247 4.85 -15.21 -21.89
CA SER A 247 5.71 -15.28 -23.08
C SER A 247 7.13 -15.75 -22.74
N ALA A 248 7.66 -15.43 -21.57
CA ALA A 248 8.91 -15.99 -21.06
C ALA A 248 8.79 -17.48 -20.72
N LEU A 249 7.65 -17.92 -20.17
CA LEU A 249 7.35 -19.33 -19.93
C LEU A 249 7.21 -20.10 -21.26
N LYS A 250 6.53 -19.51 -22.26
CA LYS A 250 6.45 -20.07 -23.62
C LYS A 250 7.82 -20.14 -24.31
N ARG A 251 8.68 -19.12 -24.14
CA ARG A 251 10.06 -19.15 -24.66
C ARG A 251 10.92 -20.21 -23.97
N ARG A 252 10.72 -20.46 -22.67
CA ARG A 252 11.39 -21.55 -21.96
C ARG A 252 10.92 -22.91 -22.46
N HIS A 253 9.62 -23.10 -22.65
CA HIS A 253 9.08 -24.31 -23.29
C HIS A 253 9.61 -24.52 -24.72
N SER A 254 9.71 -23.46 -25.55
CA SER A 254 10.26 -23.60 -26.90
C SER A 254 11.76 -23.89 -26.93
N ILE A 255 12.51 -23.45 -25.91
CA ILE A 255 13.95 -23.74 -25.80
C ILE A 255 14.17 -25.17 -25.29
N ASP A 256 13.37 -25.65 -24.33
CA ASP A 256 13.41 -27.06 -23.88
C ASP A 256 12.95 -28.03 -24.98
N GLU A 257 11.91 -27.69 -25.76
CA GLU A 257 11.46 -28.54 -26.88
C GLU A 257 12.48 -28.62 -28.03
N MET A 258 13.27 -27.57 -28.26
CA MET A 258 14.34 -27.59 -29.28
C MET A 258 15.59 -28.36 -28.85
N ILE A 259 15.85 -28.49 -27.54
CA ILE A 259 17.00 -29.26 -27.04
C ILE A 259 16.66 -30.77 -27.00
N ASP A 260 15.38 -31.13 -26.82
CA ASP A 260 14.98 -32.54 -26.66
C ASP A 260 14.82 -33.30 -28.00
N GLN A 261 14.38 -32.66 -29.10
CA GLN A 261 14.15 -33.37 -30.37
C GLN A 261 15.43 -33.86 -31.07
N ASP A 262 16.49 -33.05 -31.10
CA ASP A 262 17.76 -33.43 -31.75
C ASP A 262 18.53 -34.48 -30.93
N GLU A 263 18.40 -34.46 -29.60
CA GLU A 263 18.99 -35.46 -28.71
C GLU A 263 18.21 -36.79 -28.76
N LEU A 264 16.87 -36.75 -28.76
CA LEU A 264 16.03 -37.93 -28.97
C LEU A 264 16.26 -38.57 -30.34
N LEU A 265 16.39 -37.79 -31.41
CA LEU A 265 16.69 -38.33 -32.75
C LEU A 265 18.06 -39.01 -32.80
N ARG A 266 19.07 -38.46 -32.11
CA ARG A 266 20.39 -39.10 -31.99
C ARG A 266 20.36 -40.38 -31.15
N ILE A 267 19.57 -40.40 -30.07
CA ILE A 267 19.38 -41.58 -29.22
C ILE A 267 18.63 -42.68 -29.98
N MET A 268 17.60 -42.33 -30.75
CA MET A 268 16.87 -43.27 -31.59
C MET A 268 17.75 -43.83 -32.71
N ASP A 269 18.53 -43.00 -33.39
CA ASP A 269 19.43 -43.46 -34.47
C ASP A 269 20.56 -44.36 -33.93
N LYS A 270 21.02 -44.11 -32.69
CA LYS A 270 21.98 -44.96 -31.97
C LYS A 270 21.36 -46.29 -31.53
N ALA A 271 20.12 -46.27 -31.04
CA ALA A 271 19.38 -47.47 -30.67
C ALA A 271 19.06 -48.35 -31.90
N GLU A 272 18.72 -47.74 -33.03
CA GLU A 272 18.41 -48.45 -34.27
C GLU A 272 19.66 -49.11 -34.88
N LYS A 273 20.82 -48.45 -34.81
CA LYS A 273 22.12 -49.04 -35.18
C LYS A 273 22.52 -50.21 -34.28
N MET A 274 22.18 -50.15 -32.98
CA MET A 274 22.44 -51.25 -32.06
C MET A 274 21.51 -52.45 -32.28
N LEU A 275 20.27 -52.24 -32.73
CA LEU A 275 19.32 -53.31 -33.02
C LEU A 275 19.61 -54.04 -34.35
N ARG A 276 20.33 -53.40 -35.30
CA ARG A 276 20.62 -53.96 -36.62
C ARG A 276 21.86 -54.89 -36.71
N SER A 277 22.59 -55.14 -35.62
CA SER A 277 23.74 -56.06 -35.60
C SER A 277 23.58 -57.23 -34.60
N PRO A 278 22.77 -58.26 -34.92
CA PRO A 278 22.41 -59.30 -33.95
C PRO A 278 23.47 -60.40 -33.77
N LYS A 279 24.50 -60.46 -34.62
CA LYS A 279 25.41 -61.62 -34.69
C LYS A 279 26.63 -61.53 -33.76
N ASN A 280 27.13 -60.33 -33.46
CA ASN A 280 28.35 -60.19 -32.66
C ASN A 280 28.06 -60.04 -31.15
N PHE A 281 26.95 -59.38 -30.78
CA PHE A 281 26.65 -59.10 -29.38
C PHE A 281 26.35 -60.36 -28.56
N ARG A 282 25.69 -61.36 -29.15
CA ARG A 282 25.36 -62.65 -28.48
C ARG A 282 26.58 -63.55 -28.26
N ALA A 283 27.61 -63.44 -29.11
CA ALA A 283 28.84 -64.21 -28.93
C ALA A 283 29.67 -63.66 -27.76
N ASP A 284 29.81 -62.33 -27.70
CA ASP A 284 30.58 -61.67 -26.64
C ASP A 284 29.91 -61.79 -25.26
N THR A 285 28.57 -61.67 -25.19
CA THR A 285 27.86 -61.89 -23.92
C THR A 285 27.94 -63.35 -23.46
N LYS A 286 27.92 -64.32 -24.38
CA LYS A 286 28.07 -65.74 -24.02
C LYS A 286 29.47 -66.04 -23.48
N ILE A 287 30.53 -65.50 -24.11
CA ILE A 287 31.91 -65.65 -23.65
C ILE A 287 32.11 -65.03 -22.26
N GLN A 288 31.53 -63.85 -22.01
CA GLN A 288 31.61 -63.19 -20.70
C GLN A 288 30.86 -63.96 -19.60
N ILE A 289 29.70 -64.54 -19.91
CA ILE A 289 28.94 -65.38 -18.96
C ILE A 289 29.70 -66.69 -18.65
N GLU A 290 30.30 -67.32 -19.65
CA GLU A 290 31.10 -68.54 -19.44
C GLU A 290 32.40 -68.28 -18.65
N ALA A 291 33.00 -67.09 -18.80
CA ALA A 291 34.15 -66.68 -18.00
C ALA A 291 33.75 -66.42 -16.54
N LEU A 292 32.60 -65.77 -16.31
CA LEU A 292 32.09 -65.49 -14.96
C LEU A 292 31.74 -66.80 -14.21
N ASN A 293 31.11 -67.75 -14.89
CA ASN A 293 30.78 -69.04 -14.29
C ASN A 293 32.02 -69.85 -13.89
N ARG A 294 33.11 -69.78 -14.67
CA ARG A 294 34.38 -70.42 -14.28
C ARG A 294 34.99 -69.79 -13.03
N SER A 295 35.01 -68.46 -12.95
CA SER A 295 35.51 -67.78 -11.75
C SER A 295 34.68 -68.06 -10.50
N LEU A 296 33.36 -68.24 -10.64
CA LEU A 296 32.49 -68.63 -9.53
C LEU A 296 32.79 -70.07 -9.07
N GLN A 297 33.05 -70.98 -9.99
CA GLN A 297 33.41 -72.37 -9.66
C GLN A 297 34.76 -72.44 -8.92
N ASP A 298 35.77 -71.70 -9.39
CA ASP A 298 37.09 -71.65 -8.74
C ASP A 298 37.02 -71.07 -7.32
N LEU A 299 36.11 -70.10 -7.09
CA LEU A 299 35.82 -69.54 -5.77
C LEU A 299 35.13 -70.56 -4.86
N GLU A 300 34.17 -71.32 -5.38
CA GLU A 300 33.45 -72.34 -4.63
C GLU A 300 34.39 -73.51 -4.23
N ASP A 301 35.25 -73.93 -5.14
CA ASP A 301 36.28 -74.95 -4.87
C ASP A 301 37.30 -74.44 -3.84
N SER A 302 37.72 -73.18 -3.93
CA SER A 302 38.62 -72.56 -2.94
C SER A 302 37.98 -72.50 -1.54
N ILE A 303 36.69 -72.18 -1.45
CA ILE A 303 35.95 -72.15 -0.18
C ILE A 303 35.84 -73.57 0.42
N ASN A 304 35.60 -74.58 -0.42
CA ASN A 304 35.53 -75.98 0.04
C ASN A 304 36.89 -76.50 0.54
N VAL A 305 38.00 -76.13 -0.11
CA VAL A 305 39.35 -76.47 0.36
C VAL A 305 39.63 -75.85 1.73
N VAL A 306 39.27 -74.58 1.93
CA VAL A 306 39.43 -73.89 3.23
C VAL A 306 38.60 -74.57 4.32
N LYS A 307 37.34 -74.93 4.03
CA LYS A 307 36.50 -75.69 4.99
C LYS A 307 37.10 -77.03 5.39
N ILE A 308 37.64 -77.79 4.43
CA ILE A 308 38.28 -79.09 4.71
C ILE A 308 39.56 -78.91 5.55
N MET A 309 40.32 -77.83 5.32
CA MET A 309 41.50 -77.52 6.12
C MET A 309 41.15 -77.09 7.55
N ASP A 310 40.08 -76.31 7.73
CA ASP A 310 39.59 -75.92 9.06
C ASP A 310 39.06 -77.12 9.85
N ASP A 311 38.31 -78.03 9.21
CA ASP A 311 37.81 -79.26 9.84
C ASP A 311 38.96 -80.21 10.22
N ARG A 312 40.03 -80.30 9.40
CA ARG A 312 41.24 -81.07 9.74
C ARG A 312 42.03 -80.45 10.88
N ASN A 313 42.15 -79.13 10.95
CA ASN A 313 42.81 -78.42 12.04
C ASN A 313 42.04 -78.54 13.37
N LEU A 314 40.71 -78.59 13.31
CA LEU A 314 39.85 -78.88 14.45
C LEU A 314 40.03 -80.32 14.96
N LEU A 315 40.10 -81.30 14.06
CA LEU A 315 40.37 -82.70 14.42
C LEU A 315 41.76 -82.92 15.02
N HIS A 316 42.79 -82.23 14.52
CA HIS A 316 44.15 -82.34 15.07
C HIS A 316 44.24 -81.76 16.49
N LYS A 317 43.51 -80.66 16.76
CA LYS A 317 43.40 -80.09 18.12
C LYS A 317 42.60 -80.96 19.09
N PHE A 318 41.70 -81.81 18.60
CA PHE A 318 40.91 -82.74 19.41
C PHE A 318 41.66 -84.05 19.75
N LEU A 319 42.71 -84.41 19.02
CA LEU A 319 43.52 -85.62 19.25
C LEU A 319 44.78 -85.38 20.09
N GLU A 320 45.10 -84.13 20.43
CA GLU A 320 46.24 -83.74 21.30
C GLU A 320 45.81 -83.37 22.75
N GLN A 321 44.57 -83.68 23.14
CA GLN A 321 44.12 -83.74 24.55
C GLN A 321 43.91 -85.20 24.96
#